data_AF-A0A9W7DAW7-F1
#
_entry.id   AF-A0A9W7DAW7-F1
#
_cell.length_a   1.000
_cell.length_b   1.000
_cell.length_c   1.000
_cell.angle_alpha   90.00
_cell.angle_beta   90.00
_cell.angle_gamma   90.00
#
_symmetry.space_group_name_H-M   'P 1'
#
loop_
_entity.id
_entity.type
_entity.pdbx_description
1 polymer ?
#
loop_
_entity_poly.entity_id
_entity_poly.type
_entity_poly.pdbx_seq_one_letter_code
_entity_poly.pdbx_strand_id
1 'polypeptide(L)'
;MLFPTLEHEGDVAAQRKSLELIRSKLRRFDTDVASDTAFLQTKIEAAEKTQAQAMSVRYAIAYELSEAAIELNERIEIRNRLRAKFRKLMAVAITEATTTSTASSPSLSFPTWINPFEFINERMASCFERLPLLSSYIDTGDELRGGDNDTDDEEAEEAERNLVHLEVLVPQLAAELRLLQKSIAYNERIARPLLQRTRRLQRDAQLARVELEEAQQFKDRLADQLLQIMLASEKLKNERMQQLFAEVDRTSSGQQS
;
A
#
# COMPACT_ATOMS: atom_id res chain seq x y z
N MET A 1 55.20 12.95 0.48
CA MET A 1 56.23 12.26 1.29
C MET A 1 56.00 12.65 2.74
N LEU A 2 55.54 11.76 3.61
CA LEU A 2 55.17 12.11 4.99
C LEU A 2 55.45 10.95 5.96
N PHE A 3 56.73 10.63 6.11
CA PHE A 3 57.27 10.00 7.31
C PHE A 3 58.64 10.65 7.56
N PRO A 4 58.86 11.35 8.68
CA PRO A 4 60.19 11.84 9.03
C PRO A 4 61.09 10.63 9.29
N THR A 5 62.12 10.46 8.47
CA THR A 5 63.16 9.46 8.71
C THR A 5 63.99 9.92 9.90
N LEU A 6 63.97 9.15 10.99
CA LEU A 6 64.85 9.32 12.14
C LEU A 6 66.29 8.94 11.76
N GLU A 7 66.92 9.74 10.90
CA GLU A 7 68.34 9.62 10.57
C GLU A 7 69.14 10.45 11.57
N HIS A 8 69.42 9.88 12.75
CA HIS A 8 70.50 10.35 13.62
C HIS A 8 71.17 9.16 14.31
N GLU A 9 72.49 9.07 14.13
CA GLU A 9 73.39 8.13 14.81
C GLU A 9 73.32 8.38 16.32
N GLY A 10 72.47 7.63 17.02
CA GLY A 10 72.28 7.73 18.46
C GLY A 10 71.65 6.44 19.01
N ASP A 11 72.07 6.08 20.23
CA ASP A 11 71.83 4.83 20.96
C ASP A 11 70.54 4.08 20.57
N VAL A 12 70.71 2.96 19.84
CA VAL A 12 69.63 2.10 19.32
C VAL A 12 68.68 1.65 20.44
N ALA A 13 69.16 1.55 21.68
CA ALA A 13 68.35 1.21 22.85
C ALA A 13 67.37 2.32 23.25
N ALA A 14 67.76 3.59 23.13
CA ALA A 14 66.91 4.75 23.42
C ALA A 14 65.83 4.95 22.34
N GLN A 15 66.19 4.75 21.06
CA GLN A 15 65.22 4.75 19.94
C GLN A 15 64.20 3.61 20.06
N ARG A 16 64.62 2.41 20.50
CA ARG A 16 63.68 1.30 20.74
C ARG A 16 62.68 1.61 21.85
N LYS A 17 63.15 2.20 22.96
CA LYS A 17 62.28 2.59 24.08
C LYS A 17 61.29 3.69 23.70
N SER A 18 61.71 4.70 22.91
CA SER A 18 60.80 5.75 22.44
C SER A 18 59.76 5.21 21.45
N LEU A 19 60.16 4.33 20.52
CA LEU A 19 59.22 3.65 19.61
C LEU A 19 58.22 2.74 20.35
N GLU A 20 58.64 2.04 21.40
CA GLU A 20 57.74 1.26 22.26
C GLU A 20 56.74 2.15 23.02
N LEU A 21 57.18 3.32 23.49
CA LEU A 21 56.29 4.31 24.12
C LEU A 21 55.25 4.84 23.12
N ILE A 22 55.67 5.18 21.90
CA ILE A 22 54.76 5.62 20.82
C ILE A 22 53.75 4.51 20.50
N ARG A 23 54.21 3.26 20.33
CA ARG A 23 53.34 2.10 20.06
C ARG A 23 52.36 1.83 21.19
N SER A 24 52.78 1.89 22.45
CA SER A 24 51.90 1.64 23.59
C SER A 24 50.83 2.74 23.76
N LYS A 25 51.18 4.01 23.49
CA LYS A 25 50.21 5.12 23.48
C LYS A 25 49.22 5.03 22.32
N LEU A 26 49.67 4.68 21.12
CA LEU A 26 48.79 4.49 19.95
C LEU A 26 47.87 3.26 20.09
N ARG A 27 48.33 2.18 20.74
CA ARG A 27 47.51 0.99 20.99
C ARG A 27 46.24 1.26 21.78
N ARG A 28 46.24 2.23 22.69
CA ARG A 28 45.04 2.60 23.47
C ARG A 28 43.95 3.22 22.59
N PHE A 29 44.33 4.03 21.60
CA PHE A 29 43.39 4.56 20.61
C PHE A 29 42.79 3.44 19.76
N ASP A 30 43.62 2.47 19.36
CA ASP A 30 43.15 1.32 18.59
C ASP A 30 42.16 0.45 19.37
N THR A 31 42.32 0.32 20.70
CA THR A 31 41.38 -0.44 21.53
C THR A 31 40.04 0.27 21.73
N ASP A 32 40.03 1.58 21.96
CA ASP A 32 38.80 2.34 22.20
C ASP A 32 37.94 2.43 20.92
N VAL A 33 38.59 2.62 19.78
CA VAL A 33 37.91 2.59 18.46
C VAL A 33 37.39 1.19 18.14
N ALA A 34 38.15 0.14 18.49
CA ALA A 34 37.68 -1.23 18.32
C ALA A 34 36.43 -1.54 19.16
N SER A 35 36.31 -1.03 20.39
CA SER A 35 35.09 -1.23 21.18
C SER A 35 33.88 -0.48 20.63
N ASP A 36 34.05 0.77 20.20
CA ASP A 36 32.96 1.59 19.66
C ASP A 36 32.48 1.03 18.31
N THR A 37 33.40 0.60 17.46
CA THR A 37 33.09 -0.04 16.18
C THR A 37 32.39 -1.38 16.36
N ALA A 38 32.83 -2.23 17.30
CA ALA A 38 32.17 -3.48 17.61
C ALA A 38 30.73 -3.26 18.13
N PHE A 39 30.53 -2.26 19.00
CA PHE A 39 29.20 -1.90 19.48
C PHE A 39 28.27 -1.43 18.35
N LEU A 40 28.75 -0.58 17.45
CA LEU A 40 27.96 -0.14 16.30
C LEU A 40 27.68 -1.29 15.32
N GLN A 41 28.63 -2.20 15.09
CA GLN A 41 28.41 -3.39 14.27
C GLN A 41 27.27 -4.25 14.82
N THR A 42 27.25 -4.52 16.14
CA THR A 42 26.14 -5.29 16.74
C THR A 42 24.79 -4.59 16.60
N LYS A 43 24.76 -3.25 16.65
CA LYS A 43 23.54 -2.47 16.40
C LYS A 43 23.10 -2.53 14.94
N ILE A 44 24.05 -2.50 14.00
CA ILE A 44 23.77 -2.63 12.58
C ILE A 44 23.21 -4.02 12.29
N GLU A 45 23.79 -5.09 12.83
CA GLU A 45 23.27 -6.46 12.69
C GLU A 45 21.84 -6.59 13.25
N ALA A 46 21.57 -5.97 14.41
CA ALA A 46 20.22 -5.92 14.96
C ALA A 46 19.26 -5.14 14.04
N ALA A 47 19.68 -3.99 13.51
CA ALA A 47 18.91 -3.19 12.57
C ALA A 47 18.62 -3.97 11.26
N GLU A 48 19.59 -4.70 10.73
CA GLU A 48 19.42 -5.58 9.56
C GLU A 48 18.40 -6.66 9.80
N LYS A 49 18.42 -7.29 10.99
CA LYS A 49 17.41 -8.28 11.36
C LYS A 49 16.01 -7.65 11.42
N THR A 50 15.87 -6.46 12.00
CA THR A 50 14.57 -5.76 12.03
C THR A 50 14.10 -5.35 10.64
N GLN A 51 15.00 -4.91 9.77
CA GLN A 51 14.70 -4.58 8.38
C GLN A 51 14.23 -5.83 7.62
N ALA A 52 14.92 -6.96 7.76
CA ALA A 52 14.54 -8.21 7.13
C ALA A 52 13.16 -8.69 7.62
N GLN A 53 12.86 -8.52 8.91
CA GLN A 53 11.55 -8.82 9.46
C GLN A 53 10.46 -7.90 8.89
N ALA A 54 10.67 -6.58 8.86
CA ALA A 54 9.75 -5.62 8.26
C ALA A 54 9.50 -5.92 6.77
N MET A 55 10.56 -6.31 6.05
CA MET A 55 10.47 -6.70 4.64
C MET A 55 9.64 -7.98 4.47
N SER A 56 9.84 -8.98 5.33
CA SER A 56 9.05 -10.21 5.32
C SER A 56 7.57 -9.95 5.60
N VAL A 57 7.26 -9.11 6.59
CA VAL A 57 5.88 -8.69 6.91
C VAL A 57 5.25 -7.98 5.72
N ARG A 58 5.97 -7.05 5.08
CA ARG A 58 5.50 -6.37 3.89
C ARG A 58 5.18 -7.33 2.74
N TYR A 59 6.02 -8.34 2.50
CA TYR A 59 5.75 -9.34 1.46
C TYR A 59 4.53 -10.20 1.79
N ALA A 60 4.35 -10.60 3.05
CA ALA A 60 3.17 -11.34 3.49
C ALA A 60 1.88 -10.53 3.24
N ILE A 61 1.86 -9.26 3.66
CA ILE A 61 0.70 -8.37 3.45
C ILE A 61 0.47 -8.13 1.96
N ALA A 62 1.52 -7.94 1.15
CA ALA A 62 1.38 -7.76 -0.29
C ALA A 62 0.77 -8.98 -0.98
N TYR A 63 1.15 -10.18 -0.55
CA TYR A 63 0.57 -11.43 -1.05
C TYR A 63 -0.91 -11.52 -0.68
N GLU A 64 -1.27 -11.34 0.59
CA GLU A 64 -2.67 -11.36 1.03
C GLU A 64 -3.52 -10.28 0.35
N LEU A 65 -2.96 -9.09 0.13
CA LEU A 65 -3.62 -8.01 -0.60
C LEU A 65 -3.90 -8.43 -2.04
N SER A 66 -2.96 -9.09 -2.71
CA SER A 66 -3.13 -9.55 -4.08
C SER A 66 -4.22 -10.62 -4.19
N GLU A 67 -4.26 -11.58 -3.27
CA GLU A 67 -5.31 -12.60 -3.21
C GLU A 67 -6.69 -11.96 -2.95
N ALA A 68 -6.78 -11.07 -1.96
CA ALA A 68 -8.03 -10.38 -1.64
C ALA A 68 -8.51 -9.47 -2.78
N ALA A 69 -7.59 -8.86 -3.53
CA ALA A 69 -7.92 -8.05 -4.70
C ALA A 69 -8.45 -8.90 -5.86
N ILE A 70 -7.83 -10.06 -6.13
CA ILE A 70 -8.31 -11.01 -7.15
C ILE A 70 -9.72 -11.49 -6.79
N GLU A 71 -9.93 -11.96 -5.56
CA GLU A 71 -11.24 -12.44 -5.12
C GLU A 71 -12.31 -11.33 -5.20
N LEU A 72 -11.96 -10.11 -4.77
CA LEU A 72 -12.87 -8.97 -4.86
C LEU A 72 -13.23 -8.65 -6.32
N ASN A 73 -12.25 -8.66 -7.23
CA ASN A 73 -12.50 -8.42 -8.65
C ASN A 73 -13.43 -9.49 -9.25
N GLU A 74 -13.22 -10.77 -8.92
CA GLU A 74 -14.11 -11.85 -9.33
C GLU A 74 -15.55 -11.63 -8.83
N ARG A 75 -15.73 -11.18 -7.58
CA ARG A 75 -17.07 -10.87 -7.05
C ARG A 75 -17.71 -9.70 -7.77
N ILE A 76 -16.96 -8.64 -8.06
CA ILE A 76 -17.44 -7.47 -8.81
C ILE A 76 -17.86 -7.89 -10.23
N GLU A 77 -17.07 -8.72 -10.91
CA GLU A 77 -17.43 -9.25 -12.22
C GLU A 77 -18.72 -10.08 -12.19
N ILE A 78 -18.87 -10.96 -11.19
CA ILE A 78 -20.09 -11.74 -11.00
C ILE A 78 -21.29 -10.81 -10.78
N ARG A 79 -21.15 -9.81 -9.90
CA ARG A 79 -22.20 -8.81 -9.65
C ARG A 79 -22.62 -8.12 -10.94
N ASN A 80 -21.67 -7.65 -11.74
CA ASN A 80 -21.93 -6.95 -13.00
C ASN A 80 -22.63 -7.87 -14.01
N ARG A 81 -22.20 -9.14 -14.12
CA ARG A 81 -22.88 -10.13 -14.97
C ARG A 81 -24.30 -10.43 -14.51
N LEU A 82 -24.54 -10.55 -13.20
CA LEU A 82 -25.87 -10.79 -12.64
C LEU A 82 -26.80 -9.59 -12.85
N ARG A 83 -26.32 -8.36 -12.60
CA ARG A 83 -27.08 -7.13 -12.88
C ARG A 83 -27.41 -6.99 -14.37
N ALA A 84 -26.47 -7.30 -15.25
CA ALA A 84 -26.73 -7.29 -16.70
C ALA A 84 -27.78 -8.34 -17.10
N LYS A 85 -27.75 -9.55 -16.53
CA LYS A 85 -28.80 -10.56 -16.75
C LYS A 85 -30.15 -10.09 -16.22
N PHE A 86 -30.18 -9.49 -15.04
CA PHE A 86 -31.39 -8.96 -14.42
C PHE A 86 -32.03 -7.88 -15.29
N ARG A 87 -31.26 -6.88 -15.73
CA ARG A 87 -31.75 -5.80 -16.62
C ARG A 87 -32.28 -6.34 -17.95
N LYS A 88 -31.59 -7.32 -18.55
CA LYS A 88 -32.06 -7.97 -19.79
C LYS A 88 -33.38 -8.71 -19.58
N LEU A 89 -33.48 -9.51 -18.51
CA LEU A 89 -34.68 -10.26 -18.21
C LEU A 89 -35.85 -9.34 -17.85
N MET A 90 -35.58 -8.24 -17.15
CA MET A 90 -36.56 -7.21 -16.82
C MET A 90 -37.13 -6.56 -18.09
N ALA A 91 -36.28 -6.22 -19.05
CA ALA A 91 -36.71 -5.70 -20.34
C ALA A 91 -37.61 -6.70 -21.10
N VAL A 92 -37.23 -7.99 -21.14
CA VAL A 92 -38.03 -9.05 -21.75
C VAL A 92 -39.39 -9.19 -21.05
N ALA A 93 -39.40 -9.22 -19.72
CA ALA A 93 -40.63 -9.33 -18.94
C ALA A 93 -41.59 -8.16 -19.17
N ILE A 94 -41.06 -6.93 -19.27
CA ILE A 94 -41.86 -5.75 -19.62
C ILE A 94 -42.45 -5.87 -21.03
N THR A 95 -41.65 -6.32 -22.02
CA THR A 95 -42.15 -6.50 -23.40
C THR A 95 -43.22 -7.60 -23.50
N GLU A 96 -43.08 -8.69 -22.75
CA GLU A 96 -44.07 -9.76 -22.73
C GLU A 96 -45.35 -9.34 -22.01
N ALA A 97 -45.25 -8.65 -20.86
CA ALA A 97 -46.39 -8.12 -20.14
C ALA A 97 -47.22 -7.14 -20.99
N THR A 98 -46.56 -6.30 -21.79
CA THR A 98 -47.21 -5.30 -22.65
C THR A 98 -47.83 -5.91 -23.92
N THR A 99 -47.23 -6.95 -24.50
CA THR A 99 -47.77 -7.66 -25.68
C THR A 99 -48.93 -8.61 -25.33
N THR A 100 -48.89 -9.26 -24.18
CA THR A 100 -49.97 -10.14 -23.70
C THR A 100 -51.25 -9.34 -23.38
N SER A 101 -51.08 -8.12 -22.87
CA SER A 101 -52.17 -7.18 -22.58
C SER A 101 -52.85 -6.60 -23.84
N THR A 102 -52.19 -6.62 -25.00
CA THR A 102 -52.73 -6.09 -26.26
C THR A 102 -53.45 -7.15 -27.11
N ALA A 103 -53.17 -8.44 -26.90
CA ALA A 103 -53.82 -9.54 -27.61
C ALA A 103 -55.16 -10.01 -26.99
N SER A 104 -55.51 -9.52 -25.79
CA SER A 104 -56.68 -9.96 -25.05
C SER A 104 -57.48 -8.79 -24.45
N SER A 105 -58.63 -8.48 -25.04
CA SER A 105 -59.79 -7.88 -24.35
C SER A 105 -61.04 -8.04 -25.22
N PRO A 106 -62.26 -8.29 -24.66
CA PRO A 106 -62.68 -7.84 -23.33
C PRO A 106 -63.43 -8.90 -22.49
N SER A 107 -63.04 -9.07 -21.22
CA SER A 107 -63.97 -9.27 -20.08
C SER A 107 -63.19 -9.63 -18.83
N LEU A 108 -62.72 -8.62 -18.11
CA LEU A 108 -62.63 -8.61 -16.65
C LEU A 108 -62.15 -7.22 -16.25
N SER A 109 -62.93 -6.59 -15.38
CA SER A 109 -62.71 -5.27 -14.82
C SER A 109 -61.33 -5.16 -14.17
N PHE A 110 -60.37 -4.63 -14.92
CA PHE A 110 -59.12 -4.12 -14.36
C PHE A 110 -59.39 -2.83 -13.58
N PRO A 111 -58.71 -2.57 -12.46
CA PRO A 111 -58.63 -1.22 -11.92
C PRO A 111 -57.97 -0.36 -12.98
N THR A 112 -58.71 0.65 -13.40
CA THR A 112 -58.37 1.58 -14.46
C THR A 112 -56.97 2.13 -14.21
N TRP A 113 -56.07 2.00 -15.18
CA TRP A 113 -54.81 2.73 -15.15
C TRP A 113 -55.15 4.21 -14.95
N ILE A 114 -54.73 4.77 -13.82
CA ILE A 114 -54.77 6.20 -13.62
C ILE A 114 -53.69 6.76 -14.55
N ASN A 115 -54.15 7.15 -15.74
CA ASN A 115 -53.44 7.94 -16.73
C ASN A 115 -52.21 7.27 -17.41
N PRO A 116 -52.43 6.31 -18.34
CA PRO A 116 -51.35 5.70 -19.14
C PRO A 116 -50.51 6.71 -19.95
N PHE A 117 -51.11 7.85 -20.32
CA PHE A 117 -50.41 8.90 -21.06
C PHE A 117 -49.50 9.77 -20.19
N GLU A 118 -49.76 9.92 -18.90
CA GLU A 118 -48.83 10.63 -18.00
C GLU A 118 -47.58 9.80 -17.75
N PHE A 119 -47.71 8.48 -17.52
CA PHE A 119 -46.56 7.58 -17.37
C PHE A 119 -45.68 7.51 -18.63
N ILE A 120 -46.29 7.47 -19.81
CA ILE A 120 -45.56 7.48 -21.08
C ILE A 120 -44.92 8.85 -21.34
N ASN A 121 -45.62 9.95 -21.04
CA ASN A 121 -45.07 11.30 -21.20
C ASN A 121 -43.96 11.61 -20.19
N GLU A 122 -44.06 11.16 -18.95
CA GLU A 122 -43.05 11.33 -17.91
C GLU A 122 -41.80 10.48 -18.21
N ARG A 123 -41.98 9.27 -18.77
CA ARG A 123 -40.89 8.43 -19.25
C ARG A 123 -40.24 8.94 -20.54
N MET A 124 -41.00 9.55 -21.45
CA MET A 124 -40.41 10.24 -22.61
C MET A 124 -39.70 11.53 -22.19
N ALA A 125 -40.26 12.30 -21.27
CA ALA A 125 -39.62 13.49 -20.71
C ALA A 125 -38.31 13.14 -19.98
N SER A 126 -38.29 12.06 -19.18
CA SER A 126 -37.06 11.64 -18.49
C SER A 126 -35.99 11.07 -19.45
N CYS A 127 -36.39 10.51 -20.60
CA CYS A 127 -35.47 10.16 -21.68
C CYS A 127 -34.84 11.40 -22.35
N PHE A 128 -35.55 12.54 -22.40
CA PHE A 128 -35.00 13.81 -22.89
C PHE A 128 -34.15 14.54 -21.82
N GLU A 129 -34.44 14.36 -20.54
CA GLU A 129 -33.58 14.85 -19.43
C GLU A 129 -32.31 14.01 -19.23
N ARG A 130 -32.35 12.71 -19.60
CA ARG A 130 -31.21 11.78 -19.60
C ARG A 130 -30.44 11.73 -20.92
N LEU A 131 -30.71 12.64 -21.86
CA LEU A 131 -29.78 12.88 -22.96
C LEU A 131 -28.43 13.29 -22.35
N PRO A 132 -27.31 12.67 -22.74
CA PRO A 132 -26.02 13.03 -22.18
C PRO A 132 -25.74 14.48 -22.59
N LEU A 133 -25.74 15.40 -21.61
CA LEU A 133 -24.89 16.57 -21.73
C LEU A 133 -23.48 16.00 -21.90
N LEU A 134 -22.99 15.99 -23.13
CA LEU A 134 -21.58 15.75 -23.45
C LEU A 134 -20.77 16.81 -22.73
N SER A 135 -20.41 16.53 -21.47
CA SER A 135 -19.51 17.35 -20.68
C SER A 135 -18.69 16.45 -19.76
N SER A 136 -17.38 16.47 -20.04
CA SER A 136 -16.25 15.92 -19.28
C SER A 136 -16.29 14.43 -18.93
N TYR A 137 -15.95 13.64 -19.94
CA TYR A 137 -14.96 12.57 -19.80
C TYR A 137 -13.72 13.15 -19.11
N ILE A 138 -13.57 12.94 -17.80
CA ILE A 138 -12.32 12.81 -17.04
C ILE A 138 -12.72 12.28 -15.65
N ASP A 139 -12.27 11.07 -15.35
CA ASP A 139 -11.70 10.61 -14.08
C ASP A 139 -12.14 9.18 -13.74
N THR A 140 -11.48 8.22 -14.40
CA THR A 140 -11.44 6.82 -13.94
C THR A 140 -10.64 6.75 -12.65
N GLY A 141 -11.27 7.10 -11.52
CA GLY A 141 -10.62 7.12 -10.22
C GLY A 141 -11.49 6.69 -9.02
N ASP A 142 -12.81 6.53 -9.19
CA ASP A 142 -13.73 6.55 -8.04
C ASP A 142 -14.54 5.28 -7.76
N GLU A 143 -14.17 4.12 -8.34
CA GLU A 143 -14.86 2.85 -7.97
C GLU A 143 -14.49 2.34 -6.56
N LEU A 144 -13.46 2.91 -5.92
CA LEU A 144 -13.03 2.53 -4.57
C LEU A 144 -13.66 3.38 -3.45
N ARG A 145 -14.37 4.46 -3.79
CA ARG A 145 -14.82 5.48 -2.84
C ARG A 145 -16.32 5.47 -2.56
N GLY A 146 -17.01 4.33 -2.69
CA GLY A 146 -18.34 4.15 -2.08
C GLY A 146 -19.34 5.28 -2.36
N GLY A 147 -19.35 5.78 -3.60
CA GLY A 147 -20.22 6.86 -4.06
C GLY A 147 -21.39 6.40 -4.93
N ASP A 148 -21.61 5.08 -5.08
CA ASP A 148 -22.60 4.50 -5.99
C ASP A 148 -23.72 3.78 -5.22
N ASN A 149 -24.04 4.26 -4.01
CA ASN A 149 -25.07 3.64 -3.17
C ASN A 149 -26.46 4.25 -3.47
N ASP A 150 -26.53 5.55 -3.77
CA ASP A 150 -27.81 6.24 -3.98
C ASP A 150 -28.49 5.85 -5.30
N THR A 151 -27.70 5.58 -6.35
CA THR A 151 -28.16 5.12 -7.68
C THR A 151 -28.56 3.65 -7.69
N ASP A 152 -27.83 2.79 -6.98
CA ASP A 152 -28.13 1.35 -6.87
C ASP A 152 -29.39 1.08 -6.02
N ASP A 153 -29.61 1.88 -4.96
CA ASP A 153 -30.77 1.75 -4.07
C ASP A 153 -32.07 2.20 -4.77
N GLU A 154 -32.03 3.29 -5.57
CA GLU A 154 -33.18 3.74 -6.38
C GLU A 154 -33.57 2.72 -7.48
N GLU A 155 -32.60 2.13 -8.19
CA GLU A 155 -32.85 1.10 -9.21
C GLU A 155 -33.45 -0.17 -8.57
N ALA A 156 -33.03 -0.51 -7.34
CA ALA A 156 -33.56 -1.65 -6.60
C ALA A 156 -35.02 -1.43 -6.16
N GLU A 157 -35.37 -0.24 -5.68
CA GLU A 157 -36.75 0.09 -5.30
C GLU A 157 -37.70 0.09 -6.52
N GLU A 158 -37.27 0.64 -7.65
CA GLU A 158 -38.05 0.61 -8.90
C GLU A 158 -38.26 -0.84 -9.38
N ALA A 159 -37.21 -1.66 -9.29
CA ALA A 159 -37.27 -3.07 -9.66
C ALA A 159 -38.23 -3.88 -8.78
N GLU A 160 -38.29 -3.60 -7.46
CA GLU A 160 -39.24 -4.24 -6.55
C GLU A 160 -40.69 -3.88 -6.86
N ARG A 161 -40.96 -2.60 -7.17
CA ARG A 161 -42.30 -2.16 -7.59
C ARG A 161 -42.72 -2.82 -8.90
N ASN A 162 -41.82 -2.87 -9.89
CA ASN A 162 -42.07 -3.52 -11.18
C ASN A 162 -42.31 -5.03 -11.03
N LEU A 163 -41.62 -5.69 -10.11
CA LEU A 163 -41.76 -7.12 -9.84
C LEU A 163 -43.17 -7.52 -9.36
N VAL A 164 -43.84 -6.67 -8.56
CA VAL A 164 -45.22 -6.92 -8.08
C VAL A 164 -46.22 -6.91 -9.24
N HIS A 165 -45.99 -6.07 -10.25
CA HIS A 165 -46.83 -6.04 -11.45
C HIS A 165 -46.53 -7.24 -12.37
N LEU A 166 -45.25 -7.58 -12.54
CA LEU A 166 -44.81 -8.70 -13.39
C LEU A 166 -45.20 -10.07 -12.83
N GLU A 167 -45.08 -10.29 -11.52
CA GLU A 167 -46.29 -10.58 -10.75
C GLU A 167 -47.36 -11.50 -11.34
N VAL A 168 -48.34 -10.75 -11.82
CA VAL A 168 -49.65 -11.17 -12.25
C VAL A 168 -49.64 -11.37 -13.77
N LEU A 169 -48.80 -10.61 -14.49
CA LEU A 169 -48.79 -10.57 -15.95
C LEU A 169 -47.90 -11.65 -16.56
N VAL A 170 -46.72 -11.89 -15.97
CA VAL A 170 -45.73 -12.87 -16.46
C VAL A 170 -45.06 -13.57 -15.26
N PRO A 171 -45.80 -14.44 -14.55
CA PRO A 171 -45.34 -15.03 -13.28
C PRO A 171 -44.07 -15.88 -13.40
N GLN A 172 -43.85 -16.50 -14.56
CA GLN A 172 -42.65 -17.30 -14.82
C GLN A 172 -41.39 -16.41 -14.86
N LEU A 173 -41.41 -15.31 -15.62
CA LEU A 173 -40.30 -14.37 -15.68
C LEU A 173 -40.10 -13.61 -14.36
N ALA A 174 -41.18 -13.31 -13.64
CA ALA A 174 -41.09 -12.71 -12.31
C ALA A 174 -40.38 -13.63 -11.29
N ALA A 175 -40.64 -14.94 -11.34
CA ALA A 175 -39.94 -15.91 -10.50
C ALA A 175 -38.43 -15.96 -10.82
N GLU A 176 -38.06 -15.94 -12.10
CA GLU A 176 -36.65 -15.90 -12.52
C GLU A 176 -35.94 -14.60 -12.12
N LEU A 177 -36.61 -13.44 -12.24
CA LEU A 177 -36.09 -12.16 -11.77
C LEU A 177 -35.84 -12.18 -10.25
N ARG A 178 -36.71 -12.81 -9.46
CA ARG A 178 -36.48 -12.97 -8.01
C ARG A 178 -35.31 -13.89 -7.68
N LEU A 179 -35.11 -14.95 -8.46
CA LEU A 179 -33.92 -15.79 -8.30
C LEU A 179 -32.65 -14.99 -8.58
N LEU A 180 -32.66 -14.16 -9.62
CA LEU A 180 -31.55 -13.25 -9.91
C LEU A 180 -31.34 -12.22 -8.79
N GLN A 181 -32.40 -11.60 -8.26
CA GLN A 181 -32.30 -10.66 -7.12
C GLN A 181 -31.67 -11.32 -5.89
N LYS A 182 -32.10 -12.55 -5.55
CA LYS A 182 -31.49 -13.34 -4.47
C LYS A 182 -30.02 -13.64 -4.74
N SER A 183 -29.65 -13.95 -5.98
CA SER A 183 -28.26 -14.23 -6.36
C SER A 183 -27.36 -12.99 -6.27
N ILE A 184 -27.89 -11.81 -6.63
CA ILE A 184 -27.20 -10.52 -6.49
C ILE A 184 -26.98 -10.23 -5.01
N ALA A 185 -28.04 -10.30 -4.19
CA ALA A 185 -27.95 -10.08 -2.75
C ALA A 185 -26.98 -11.06 -2.06
N TYR A 186 -26.96 -12.33 -2.49
CA TYR A 186 -26.00 -13.32 -2.00
C TYR A 186 -24.56 -12.94 -2.36
N ASN A 187 -24.31 -12.53 -3.60
CA ASN A 187 -22.98 -12.07 -4.03
C ASN A 187 -22.53 -10.84 -3.23
N GLU A 188 -23.42 -9.87 -3.00
CA GLU A 188 -23.11 -8.66 -2.24
C GLU A 188 -22.76 -8.95 -0.76
N ARG A 189 -23.43 -9.93 -0.14
CA ARG A 189 -23.06 -10.40 1.22
C ARG A 189 -21.64 -10.93 1.30
N ILE A 190 -21.12 -11.50 0.21
CA ILE A 190 -19.73 -11.96 0.12
C ILE A 190 -18.78 -10.82 -0.27
N ALA A 191 -19.18 -9.93 -1.18
CA ALA A 191 -18.36 -8.84 -1.66
C ALA A 191 -18.08 -7.78 -0.56
N ARG A 192 -19.06 -7.46 0.29
CA ARG A 192 -18.91 -6.47 1.38
C ARG A 192 -17.76 -6.76 2.34
N PRO A 193 -17.65 -7.95 2.96
CA PRO A 193 -16.53 -8.26 3.85
C PRO A 193 -15.19 -8.31 3.10
N LEU A 194 -15.15 -8.77 1.84
CA LEU A 194 -13.94 -8.74 1.02
C LEU A 194 -13.48 -7.31 0.77
N LEU A 195 -14.38 -6.40 0.42
CA LEU A 195 -14.06 -4.99 0.23
C LEU A 195 -13.51 -4.35 1.52
N GLN A 196 -14.12 -4.67 2.67
CA GLN A 196 -13.59 -4.21 3.96
C GLN A 196 -12.21 -4.79 4.26
N ARG A 197 -11.99 -6.08 3.98
CA ARG A 197 -10.69 -6.76 4.14
C ARG A 197 -9.63 -6.12 3.24
N THR A 198 -9.91 -5.91 1.96
CA THR A 198 -8.99 -5.28 1.01
C THR A 198 -8.62 -3.86 1.45
N ARG A 199 -9.59 -3.05 1.92
CA ARG A 199 -9.30 -1.71 2.46
C ARG A 199 -8.42 -1.75 3.71
N ARG A 200 -8.57 -2.75 4.59
CA ARG A 200 -7.70 -2.93 5.76
C ARG A 200 -6.29 -3.30 5.31
N LEU A 201 -6.16 -4.33 4.47
CA LEU A 201 -4.86 -4.76 3.92
C LEU A 201 -4.13 -3.64 3.16
N GLN A 202 -4.85 -2.76 2.45
CA GLN A 202 -4.24 -1.58 1.82
C GLN A 202 -3.61 -0.62 2.83
N ARG A 203 -4.29 -0.37 3.96
CA ARG A 203 -3.73 0.46 5.04
C ARG A 203 -2.55 -0.23 5.71
N ASP A 204 -2.67 -1.52 5.98
CA ASP A 204 -1.61 -2.30 6.61
C ASP A 204 -0.37 -2.38 5.70
N ALA A 205 -0.56 -2.47 4.38
CA ALA A 205 0.52 -2.43 3.40
C ALA A 205 1.23 -1.07 3.37
N GLN A 206 0.48 0.03 3.53
CA GLN A 206 1.06 1.37 3.64
C GLN A 206 1.87 1.52 4.92
N LEU A 207 1.35 1.05 6.06
CA LEU A 207 2.08 1.07 7.32
C LEU A 207 3.35 0.22 7.27
N ALA A 208 3.26 -1.02 6.78
CA ALA A 208 4.43 -1.90 6.63
C ALA A 208 5.49 -1.34 5.67
N ARG A 209 5.07 -0.54 4.68
CA ARG A 209 6.01 0.20 3.81
C ARG A 209 6.76 1.28 4.60
N VAL A 210 6.05 2.08 5.39
CA VAL A 210 6.66 3.11 6.24
C VAL A 210 7.62 2.48 7.24
N GLU A 211 7.21 1.40 7.92
CA GLU A 211 8.07 0.68 8.87
C GLU A 211 9.36 0.16 8.23
N LEU A 212 9.28 -0.39 7.00
CA LEU A 212 10.46 -0.83 6.26
C LEU A 212 11.38 0.35 5.89
N GLU A 213 10.81 1.47 5.45
CA GLU A 213 11.56 2.68 5.11
C GLU A 213 12.24 3.28 6.34
N GLU A 214 11.57 3.30 7.49
CA GLU A 214 12.13 3.75 8.77
C GLU A 214 13.26 2.82 9.25
N ALA A 215 13.09 1.50 9.17
CA ALA A 215 14.12 0.53 9.52
C ALA A 215 15.36 0.68 8.62
N GLN A 216 15.16 0.90 7.31
CA GLN A 216 16.24 1.17 6.37
C GLN A 216 16.98 2.47 6.72
N GLN A 217 16.25 3.57 6.95
CA GLN A 217 16.86 4.84 7.33
C GLN A 217 17.64 4.75 8.64
N PHE A 218 17.12 4.01 9.62
CA PHE A 218 17.82 3.78 10.88
C PHE A 218 19.14 3.04 10.67
N LYS A 219 19.12 1.98 9.86
CA LYS A 219 20.33 1.25 9.47
C LYS A 219 21.35 2.16 8.78
N ASP A 220 20.90 2.98 7.82
CA ASP A 220 21.78 3.89 7.07
C ASP A 220 22.44 4.92 7.99
N ARG A 221 21.69 5.48 8.96
CA ARG A 221 22.25 6.40 9.96
C ARG A 221 23.31 5.73 10.86
N LEU A 222 23.13 4.47 11.22
CA LEU A 222 24.14 3.73 11.98
C LEU A 222 25.40 3.46 11.16
N ALA A 223 25.24 3.16 9.87
CA ALA A 223 26.37 2.99 8.95
C ALA A 223 27.15 4.30 8.76
N ASP A 224 26.46 5.43 8.62
CA ASP A 224 27.07 6.76 8.54
C ASP A 224 27.82 7.11 9.83
N GLN A 225 27.24 6.82 11.00
CA GLN A 225 27.90 7.01 12.30
C GLN A 225 29.18 6.18 12.42
N LEU A 226 29.15 4.92 12.00
CA LEU A 226 30.32 4.04 12.00
C LEU A 226 31.43 4.62 11.11
N LEU A 227 31.08 5.03 9.88
CA LEU A 227 32.02 5.66 8.96
C LEU A 227 32.62 6.95 9.54
N GLN A 228 31.79 7.79 10.15
CA GLN A 228 32.23 9.03 10.76
C GLN A 228 33.21 8.79 11.92
N ILE A 229 32.94 7.82 12.79
CA ILE A 229 33.85 7.45 13.89
C ILE A 229 35.18 6.95 13.33
N MET A 230 35.16 6.06 12.34
CA MET A 230 36.39 5.55 11.72
C MET A 230 37.24 6.67 11.12
N LEU A 231 36.63 7.60 10.38
CA LEU A 231 37.33 8.74 9.79
C LEU A 231 37.86 9.72 10.84
N ALA A 232 37.08 10.01 11.88
CA ALA A 232 37.50 10.89 12.97
C ALA A 232 38.64 10.28 13.78
N SER A 233 38.57 8.97 14.07
CA SER A 233 39.61 8.26 14.80
C SER A 233 40.90 8.17 14.00
N GLU A 234 40.83 7.97 12.69
CA GLU A 234 42.01 7.96 11.83
C GLU A 234 42.70 9.34 11.83
N LYS A 235 41.94 10.42 11.72
CA LYS A 235 42.47 11.79 11.81
C LYS A 235 43.15 12.05 13.15
N LEU A 236 42.48 11.73 14.26
CA LEU A 236 43.05 11.89 15.60
C LEU A 236 44.30 11.03 15.81
N LYS A 237 44.31 9.80 15.30
CA LYS A 237 45.49 8.91 15.37
C LYS A 237 46.66 9.51 14.59
N ASN A 238 46.42 10.05 13.40
CA ASN A 238 47.44 10.71 12.59
C ASN A 238 47.99 11.96 13.28
N GLU A 239 47.13 12.81 13.83
CA GLU A 239 47.54 13.99 14.60
C GLU A 239 48.36 13.60 15.84
N ARG A 240 47.90 12.60 16.60
CA ARG A 240 48.62 12.14 17.79
C ARG A 240 49.96 11.50 17.44
N MET A 241 50.02 10.76 16.33
CA MET A 241 51.26 10.20 15.81
C MET A 241 52.26 11.33 15.49
N GLN A 242 51.83 12.38 14.79
CA GLN A 242 52.67 13.55 14.49
C GLN A 242 53.16 14.25 15.77
N GLN A 243 52.30 14.43 16.77
CA GLN A 243 52.69 15.00 18.07
C GLN A 243 53.72 14.13 18.79
N LEU A 244 53.52 12.82 18.82
CA LEU A 244 54.42 11.88 19.49
C LEU A 244 55.81 11.85 18.83
N PHE A 245 55.89 11.96 17.50
CA PHE A 245 57.16 12.12 16.81
C PHE A 245 57.84 13.44 17.18
N ALA A 246 57.11 14.56 17.18
CA ALA A 246 57.64 15.85 17.59
C ALA A 246 58.09 15.91 19.07
N GLU A 247 57.39 15.21 19.98
CA GLU A 247 57.79 15.05 21.38
C GLU A 247 59.14 14.31 21.49
N VAL A 248 59.33 13.23 20.72
CA VAL A 248 60.58 12.46 20.71
C VAL A 248 61.74 13.28 20.15
N ASP A 249 61.54 14.00 19.04
CA ASP A 249 62.57 14.86 18.41
C ASP A 249 63.05 16.00 19.34
N ARG A 250 62.18 16.51 20.20
CA ARG A 250 62.53 17.53 21.22
C ARG A 250 63.33 16.93 22.39
N THR A 251 63.02 15.71 22.79
CA THR A 251 63.75 15.04 23.89
C THR A 251 65.14 14.58 23.48
N SER A 252 65.36 14.22 22.21
CA SER A 252 66.67 13.84 21.68
C SER A 252 67.61 15.05 21.48
N SER A 253 67.07 16.22 21.10
CA SER A 253 67.84 17.46 20.95
C SER A 253 68.25 18.10 22.28
N GLY A 254 67.50 17.88 23.36
CA GLY A 254 67.85 18.37 24.71
C GLY A 254 68.89 17.55 25.48
N GLN A 255 69.22 16.33 25.01
CA GLN A 255 70.25 15.47 25.63
C GLN A 255 71.66 15.66 25.05
N GLN A 256 71.81 16.51 24.03
CA GLN A 256 73.11 16.84 23.40
C GLN A 256 73.70 18.19 23.88
N SER A 257 73.14 18.80 24.94
CA SER A 257 73.65 20.03 25.57
C SER A 257 74.33 19.76 26.90
#